data_AF-A0ABD5AZ23-F1
#
_entry.id   AF-A0ABD5AZ23-F1
#
_cell.length_a   1.000
_cell.length_b   1.000
_cell.length_c   1.000
_cell.angle_alpha   90.00
_cell.angle_beta   90.00
_cell.angle_gamma   90.00
#
_symmetry.space_group_name_H-M   'P 1'
#
loop_
_entity.id
_entity.type
_entity.pdbx_description
1 polymer ?
#
loop_
_entity_poly.entity_id
_entity_poly.type
_entity_poly.pdbx_seq_one_letter_code
_entity_poly.pdbx_strand_id
1 'polypeptide(L)'
;MGTIFYSEGLDTCPEAYNLTHPDKVERIHRSYIEAGADVIQTNTYGANFEKLKSFGLEHKVKEIHQAAVQIAKHAANEDTIILGTVGGFRGVRQEDISLSTIQYHTELQIDTLIDEGVDALLFETYYDLDELTRIVTATRQKYD
;
A
#
# COMPACT_ATOMS: atom_id res chain seq x y z
N MET A 1 1.37 -10.27 3.00
CA MET A 1 2.34 -9.92 4.06
C MET A 1 1.78 -9.96 5.49
N GLY A 2 0.54 -9.50 5.75
CA GLY A 2 -0.04 -9.44 7.11
C GLY A 2 0.06 -10.71 7.97
N THR A 3 -0.24 -11.89 7.42
CA THR A 3 -0.16 -13.17 8.14
C THR A 3 1.26 -13.52 8.59
N ILE A 4 2.27 -13.16 7.80
CA ILE A 4 3.68 -13.40 8.15
C ILE A 4 4.08 -12.48 9.31
N PHE A 5 3.69 -11.20 9.26
CA PHE A 5 3.93 -10.27 10.38
C PHE A 5 3.28 -10.78 11.67
N TYR A 6 2.04 -11.27 11.61
CA TYR A 6 1.36 -11.84 12.77
C TYR A 6 2.08 -13.08 13.32
N SER A 7 2.57 -13.96 12.44
CA SER A 7 3.34 -15.15 12.84
C SER A 7 4.68 -14.85 13.51
N GLU A 8 5.21 -13.63 13.32
CA GLU A 8 6.40 -13.13 14.01
C GLU A 8 6.09 -12.41 15.35
N GLY A 9 4.85 -12.52 15.86
CA GLY A 9 4.45 -12.03 17.19
C GLY A 9 4.15 -10.53 17.25
N LEU A 10 3.61 -9.96 16.17
CA LEU A 10 3.52 -8.51 15.98
C LEU A 10 2.06 -8.02 16.07
N ASP A 11 1.75 -7.26 17.13
CA ASP A 11 0.40 -6.78 17.51
C ASP A 11 -0.03 -5.44 16.85
N THR A 12 0.64 -4.98 15.78
CA THR A 12 0.50 -3.57 15.31
C THR A 12 0.37 -3.40 13.79
N CYS A 13 -0.04 -2.19 13.37
CA CYS A 13 -0.10 -1.68 11.99
C CYS A 13 1.09 -2.14 11.12
N PRO A 14 0.89 -3.08 10.19
CA PRO A 14 1.96 -3.60 9.33
C PRO A 14 2.66 -2.51 8.52
N GLU A 15 1.94 -1.50 8.09
CA GLU A 15 2.46 -0.42 7.24
C GLU A 15 3.44 0.48 8.00
N ALA A 16 3.30 0.59 9.33
CA ALA A 16 4.26 1.31 10.18
C ALA A 16 5.65 0.66 10.16
N TYR A 17 5.77 -0.60 9.73
CA TYR A 17 7.06 -1.29 9.68
C TYR A 17 7.95 -0.84 8.54
N ASN A 18 7.38 -0.18 7.52
CA ASN A 18 8.18 0.50 6.52
C ASN A 18 9.11 1.55 7.16
N LEU A 19 8.69 2.15 8.28
CA LEU A 19 9.47 3.16 9.00
C LEU A 19 10.24 2.57 10.19
N THR A 20 9.63 1.64 10.92
CA THR A 20 10.18 1.18 12.21
C THR A 20 11.01 -0.10 12.10
N HIS A 21 10.75 -0.93 11.10
CA HIS A 21 11.41 -2.22 10.90
C HIS A 21 11.68 -2.52 9.41
N PRO A 22 12.34 -1.61 8.68
CA PRO A 22 12.52 -1.74 7.23
C PRO A 22 13.20 -3.06 6.84
N ASP A 23 14.21 -3.50 7.61
CA ASP A 23 14.92 -4.76 7.37
C ASP A 23 14.00 -5.99 7.40
N LYS A 24 12.97 -5.98 8.25
CA LYS A 24 11.99 -7.08 8.33
C LYS A 24 11.12 -7.11 7.08
N VAL A 25 10.66 -5.95 6.63
CA VAL A 25 9.84 -5.81 5.42
C VAL A 25 10.66 -6.25 4.19
N GLU A 26 11.92 -5.81 4.10
CA GLU A 26 12.83 -6.21 3.02
C GLU A 26 13.03 -7.72 2.99
N ARG A 27 13.32 -8.34 4.14
CA ARG A 27 13.49 -9.79 4.26
C ARG A 27 12.26 -10.56 3.82
N ILE A 28 11.05 -10.05 4.09
CA ILE A 28 9.81 -10.68 3.62
C ILE A 28 9.71 -10.61 2.10
N HIS A 29 9.99 -9.45 1.48
CA HIS A 29 10.05 -9.36 0.01
C HIS A 29 11.07 -10.34 -0.57
N ARG A 30 12.29 -10.37 -0.03
CA ARG A 30 13.33 -11.32 -0.45
C ARG A 30 12.86 -12.76 -0.34
N SER A 31 12.17 -13.13 0.74
CA SER A 31 11.66 -14.50 0.91
C SER A 31 10.64 -14.90 -0.17
N TYR A 32 9.81 -13.98 -0.64
CA TYR A 32 8.89 -14.24 -1.75
C TYR A 32 9.64 -14.38 -3.07
N ILE A 33 10.62 -13.52 -3.33
CA ILE A 33 11.46 -13.57 -4.53
C ILE A 33 12.27 -14.86 -4.57
N GLU A 34 12.91 -15.25 -3.46
CA GLU A 34 13.66 -16.50 -3.31
C GLU A 34 12.78 -17.74 -3.47
N ALA A 35 11.49 -17.64 -3.13
CA ALA A 35 10.49 -18.67 -3.39
C ALA A 35 10.01 -18.72 -4.85
N GLY A 36 10.48 -17.81 -5.71
CA GLY A 36 10.19 -17.77 -7.14
C GLY A 36 9.09 -16.78 -7.54
N ALA A 37 8.79 -15.76 -6.73
CA ALA A 37 7.85 -14.72 -7.12
C ALA A 37 8.49 -13.75 -8.14
N ASP A 38 7.88 -13.63 -9.32
CA ASP A 38 8.23 -12.62 -10.33
C ASP A 38 7.66 -11.23 -9.99
N VAL A 39 6.63 -11.18 -9.13
CA VAL A 39 5.89 -9.97 -8.78
C VAL A 39 5.77 -9.85 -7.27
N ILE A 40 6.09 -8.68 -6.74
CA ILE A 40 5.89 -8.34 -5.32
C ILE A 40 4.97 -7.13 -5.18
N GLN A 41 4.32 -7.03 -4.01
CA GLN A 41 3.44 -5.93 -3.66
C GLN A 41 4.09 -5.07 -2.58
N THR A 42 4.00 -3.75 -2.67
CA THR A 42 4.42 -2.85 -1.59
C THR A 42 3.61 -3.09 -0.32
N ASN A 43 4.21 -2.83 0.84
CA ASN A 43 3.54 -2.94 2.14
C ASN A 43 2.68 -1.71 2.43
N THR A 44 1.67 -1.47 1.58
CA THR A 44 0.86 -0.24 1.59
C THR A 44 -0.65 -0.48 1.54
N TYR A 45 -1.12 -1.73 1.61
CA TYR A 45 -2.55 -2.08 1.55
C TYR A 45 -3.42 -1.23 2.50
N GLY A 46 -3.03 -1.12 3.77
CA GLY A 46 -3.72 -0.34 4.79
C GLY A 46 -3.15 1.05 5.02
N ALA A 47 -2.22 1.54 4.19
CA ALA A 47 -1.45 2.77 4.44
C ALA A 47 -2.24 4.07 4.19
N ASN A 48 -3.56 4.05 4.37
CA ASN A 48 -4.40 5.21 4.17
C ASN A 48 -4.67 5.96 5.49
N PHE A 49 -5.04 7.24 5.39
CA PHE A 49 -5.14 8.10 6.58
C PHE A 49 -6.16 7.59 7.61
N GLU A 50 -7.27 7.01 7.17
CA GLU A 50 -8.35 6.59 8.06
C GLU A 50 -7.94 5.36 8.88
N LYS A 51 -7.31 4.37 8.23
CA LYS A 51 -6.75 3.19 8.91
C LYS A 51 -5.60 3.57 9.84
N LEU A 52 -4.70 4.44 9.38
CA LEU A 52 -3.53 4.88 10.16
C LEU A 52 -3.89 5.77 11.37
N LYS A 53 -5.03 6.45 11.34
CA LYS A 53 -5.52 7.28 12.45
C LYS A 53 -5.71 6.49 13.74
N SER A 54 -6.13 5.23 13.65
CA SER A 54 -6.26 4.35 14.82
C SER A 54 -4.93 4.07 15.52
N PHE A 55 -3.80 4.32 14.84
CA PHE A 55 -2.44 4.17 15.34
C PHE A 55 -1.72 5.53 15.56
N GLY A 56 -2.39 6.66 15.32
CA GLY A 56 -1.79 8.00 15.40
C GLY A 56 -0.75 8.30 14.30
N LEU A 57 -0.88 7.63 13.15
CA LEU A 57 0.07 7.69 12.02
C LEU A 57 -0.54 8.34 10.77
N GLU A 58 -1.71 8.97 10.86
CA GLU A 58 -2.43 9.58 9.74
C GLU A 58 -1.61 10.65 8.99
N HIS A 59 -0.67 11.31 9.67
CA HIS A 59 0.24 12.31 9.12
C HIS A 59 1.46 11.70 8.40
N LYS A 60 1.66 10.39 8.50
CA LYS A 60 2.80 9.66 7.94
C LYS A 60 2.51 8.92 6.64
N VAL A 61 1.30 9.06 6.07
CA VAL A 61 0.87 8.36 4.84
C VAL A 61 1.93 8.42 3.75
N LYS A 62 2.42 9.63 3.42
CA LYS A 62 3.44 9.82 2.37
C LYS A 62 4.76 9.13 2.74
N GLU A 63 5.28 9.38 3.94
CA GLU A 63 6.54 8.79 4.43
C GLU A 63 6.50 7.26 4.37
N ILE A 64 5.38 6.65 4.77
CA ILE A 64 5.15 5.20 4.73
C ILE A 64 5.19 4.68 3.30
N HIS A 65 4.52 5.34 2.34
CA HIS A 65 4.51 4.93 0.94
C HIS A 65 5.90 5.00 0.31
N GLN A 66 6.63 6.11 0.55
CA GLN A 66 7.99 6.27 0.05
C GLN A 66 8.90 5.16 0.58
N ALA A 67 8.89 4.94 1.90
CA ALA A 67 9.68 3.88 2.52
C ALA A 67 9.30 2.49 1.97
N ALA A 68 8.01 2.21 1.78
CA ALA A 68 7.55 0.92 1.24
C ALA A 68 8.11 0.64 -0.16
N VAL A 69 8.08 1.64 -1.05
CA VAL A 69 8.60 1.47 -2.42
C VAL A 69 10.11 1.30 -2.40
N GLN A 70 10.84 2.10 -1.61
CA GLN A 70 12.29 1.98 -1.50
C GLN A 70 12.73 0.62 -0.96
N ILE A 71 12.03 0.10 0.05
CA ILE A 71 12.28 -1.24 0.59
C ILE A 71 12.01 -2.33 -0.46
N ALA A 72 10.91 -2.23 -1.20
CA ALA A 72 10.60 -3.18 -2.28
C ALA A 72 11.69 -3.16 -3.36
N LYS A 73 12.18 -1.97 -3.74
CA LYS A 73 13.29 -1.80 -4.70
C LYS A 73 14.61 -2.37 -4.21
N HIS A 74 14.92 -2.24 -2.91
CA HIS A 74 16.12 -2.83 -2.34
C HIS A 74 16.07 -4.37 -2.32
N ALA A 75 14.88 -4.94 -2.15
CA ALA A 75 14.68 -6.39 -2.18
C ALA A 75 14.66 -6.97 -3.60
N ALA A 76 14.13 -6.21 -4.57
CA ALA A 76 13.94 -6.61 -5.96
C ALA A 76 15.25 -6.98 -6.67
N ASN A 77 15.16 -7.94 -7.59
CA ASN A 77 16.18 -8.19 -8.62
C ASN A 77 15.78 -7.52 -9.95
N GLU A 78 16.63 -7.61 -10.99
CA GLU A 78 16.40 -6.92 -12.28
C GLU A 78 15.06 -7.28 -12.94
N ASP A 79 14.55 -8.50 -12.71
CA ASP A 79 13.32 -9.01 -13.34
C ASP A 79 12.09 -8.92 -12.42
N THR A 80 12.24 -8.43 -11.18
CA THR A 80 11.12 -8.35 -10.22
C THR A 80 10.22 -7.16 -10.53
N ILE A 81 8.93 -7.42 -10.75
CA ILE A 81 7.90 -6.38 -10.92
C ILE A 81 7.38 -5.94 -9.54
N ILE A 82 7.34 -4.64 -9.30
CA ILE A 82 6.86 -4.03 -8.06
C ILE A 82 5.48 -3.41 -8.28
N LEU A 83 4.47 -3.95 -7.60
CA LEU A 83 3.12 -3.40 -7.58
C LEU A 83 2.94 -2.45 -6.40
N GLY A 84 2.56 -1.20 -6.68
CA GLY A 84 2.05 -0.26 -5.69
C GLY A 84 0.64 -0.65 -5.25
N THR A 85 0.50 -1.22 -4.06
CA THR A 85 -0.80 -1.68 -3.56
C THR A 85 -1.59 -0.53 -2.94
N VAL A 86 -2.83 -0.35 -3.40
CA VAL A 86 -3.79 0.66 -2.93
C VAL A 86 -5.05 -0.05 -2.43
N GLY A 87 -5.24 -0.12 -1.12
CA GLY A 87 -6.42 -0.75 -0.52
C GLY A 87 -7.58 0.22 -0.32
N GLY A 88 -8.81 -0.30 -0.39
CA GLY A 88 -10.02 0.49 -0.18
C GLY A 88 -10.12 1.10 1.23
N PHE A 89 -10.77 2.26 1.30
CA PHE A 89 -11.13 2.95 2.53
C PHE A 89 -12.34 2.31 3.19
N ARG A 90 -13.42 2.08 2.43
CA ARG A 90 -14.66 1.56 3.01
C ARG A 90 -14.57 0.06 3.26
N GLY A 91 -14.80 -0.31 4.52
CA GLY A 91 -14.96 -1.70 4.92
C GLY A 91 -16.39 -2.20 4.77
N VAL A 92 -16.66 -3.38 5.36
CA VAL A 92 -18.00 -3.99 5.40
C VAL A 92 -19.02 -3.11 6.15
N ARG A 93 -18.55 -2.29 7.10
CA ARG A 93 -19.34 -1.22 7.70
C ARG A 93 -18.98 0.06 6.95
N GLN A 94 -19.98 0.72 6.36
CA GLN A 94 -19.75 2.01 5.73
C GLN A 94 -19.30 3.02 6.79
N GLU A 95 -18.11 3.55 6.58
CA GLU A 95 -17.59 4.70 7.34
C GLU A 95 -18.24 5.98 6.79
N ASP A 96 -18.48 6.97 7.65
CA ASP A 96 -19.12 8.26 7.32
C ASP A 96 -18.19 9.20 6.53
N ILE A 97 -17.41 8.65 5.60
CA ILE A 97 -16.42 9.38 4.81
C ILE A 97 -16.94 9.58 3.39
N SER A 98 -16.85 10.81 2.90
CA SER A 98 -17.35 11.16 1.57
C SER A 98 -16.46 10.56 0.47
N LEU A 99 -17.07 10.20 -0.67
CA LEU A 99 -16.31 9.69 -1.83
C LEU A 99 -15.29 10.72 -2.34
N SER A 100 -15.57 12.02 -2.25
CA SER A 100 -14.62 13.07 -2.64
C SER A 100 -13.41 13.12 -1.73
N THR A 101 -13.60 12.89 -0.41
CA THR A 101 -12.49 12.79 0.55
C THR A 101 -11.64 11.56 0.26
N ILE A 102 -12.26 10.40 0.05
CA ILE A 102 -11.55 9.17 -0.31
C ILE A 102 -10.72 9.39 -1.58
N GLN A 103 -11.35 9.92 -2.64
CA GLN A 103 -10.69 10.17 -3.90
C GLN A 103 -9.45 11.05 -3.72
N TYR A 104 -9.59 12.20 -3.05
CA TYR A 104 -8.48 13.12 -2.81
C TYR A 104 -7.30 12.44 -2.10
N HIS A 105 -7.56 11.70 -1.03
CA HIS A 105 -6.50 11.04 -0.28
C HIS A 105 -5.92 9.82 -0.99
N THR A 106 -6.71 9.16 -1.84
CA THR A 106 -6.22 8.05 -2.66
C THR A 106 -5.30 8.56 -3.76
N GLU A 107 -5.65 9.68 -4.40
CA GLU A 107 -4.80 10.33 -5.40
C GLU A 107 -3.43 10.68 -4.81
N LEU A 108 -3.34 11.24 -3.60
CA LEU A 108 -2.05 11.51 -2.96
C LEU A 108 -1.19 10.26 -2.72
N GLN A 109 -1.81 9.12 -2.41
CA GLN A 109 -1.12 7.84 -2.25
C GLN A 109 -0.59 7.33 -3.59
N ILE A 110 -1.44 7.38 -4.63
CA ILE A 110 -1.09 6.99 -5.99
C ILE A 110 0.03 7.85 -6.56
N ASP A 111 -0.05 9.17 -6.40
CA ASP A 111 0.98 10.12 -6.81
C ASP A 111 2.32 9.73 -6.19
N THR A 112 2.32 9.41 -4.89
CA THR A 112 3.54 8.97 -4.19
C THR A 112 4.07 7.65 -4.75
N LEU A 113 3.21 6.65 -5.00
CA LEU A 113 3.64 5.36 -5.56
C LEU A 113 4.25 5.51 -6.96
N ILE A 114 3.62 6.34 -7.81
CA ILE A 114 4.09 6.60 -9.18
C ILE A 114 5.39 7.39 -9.16
N ASP A 115 5.49 8.45 -8.37
CA ASP A 115 6.70 9.28 -8.25
C ASP A 115 7.89 8.46 -7.74
N GLU A 116 7.65 7.54 -6.81
CA GLU A 116 8.67 6.62 -6.29
C GLU A 116 8.99 5.49 -7.27
N GLY A 117 8.21 5.35 -8.35
CA GLY A 117 8.49 4.50 -9.51
C GLY A 117 8.18 3.02 -9.30
N VAL A 118 6.95 2.70 -8.90
CA VAL A 118 6.39 1.34 -9.03
C VAL A 118 6.10 0.99 -10.49
N ASP A 119 6.12 -0.30 -10.84
CA ASP A 119 5.91 -0.76 -12.22
C ASP A 119 4.42 -0.77 -12.63
N ALA A 120 3.55 -1.02 -11.65
CA ALA A 120 2.10 -0.93 -11.83
C ALA A 120 1.39 -0.69 -10.50
N LEU A 121 0.11 -0.29 -10.58
CA LEU A 121 -0.76 -0.16 -9.41
C LEU A 121 -1.65 -1.38 -9.26
N LEU A 122 -1.85 -1.81 -8.02
CA LEU A 122 -2.80 -2.87 -7.66
C LEU A 122 -3.86 -2.32 -6.71
N PHE A 123 -5.10 -2.28 -7.19
CA PHE A 123 -6.26 -1.95 -6.36
C PHE A 123 -6.77 -3.24 -5.70
N GLU A 124 -6.47 -3.41 -4.41
CA GLU A 124 -6.71 -4.66 -3.69
C GLU A 124 -7.86 -4.54 -2.68
N THR A 125 -8.70 -5.58 -2.62
CA THR A 125 -9.76 -5.79 -1.61
C THR A 125 -10.61 -4.54 -1.35
N TYR A 126 -11.45 -4.19 -2.32
CA TYR A 126 -12.49 -3.16 -2.19
C TYR A 126 -13.84 -3.82 -1.88
N TYR A 127 -14.57 -3.26 -0.92
CA TYR A 127 -15.93 -3.68 -0.58
C TYR A 127 -17.01 -2.75 -1.15
N ASP A 128 -16.62 -1.58 -1.64
CA ASP A 128 -17.48 -0.59 -2.27
C ASP A 128 -17.09 -0.44 -3.75
N LEU A 129 -18.03 -0.80 -4.64
CA LEU A 129 -17.81 -0.74 -6.09
C LEU A 129 -17.76 0.69 -6.61
N ASP A 130 -18.52 1.61 -6.00
CA ASP A 130 -18.54 3.02 -6.41
C ASP A 130 -17.21 3.68 -6.06
N GLU A 131 -16.66 3.35 -4.88
CA GLU A 131 -15.31 3.76 -4.48
C GLU A 131 -14.27 3.28 -5.51
N LEU A 132 -14.21 1.97 -5.77
CA LEU A 132 -13.24 1.38 -6.71
C LEU A 132 -13.37 1.99 -8.11
N THR A 133 -14.58 2.05 -8.64
CA THR A 133 -14.84 2.55 -10.00
C THR A 133 -14.42 4.01 -10.12
N ARG A 134 -14.71 4.83 -9.10
CA ARG A 134 -14.33 6.25 -9.07
C ARG A 134 -12.82 6.41 -9.08
N ILE A 135 -12.11 5.68 -8.22
CA ILE A 135 -10.65 5.75 -8.09
C ILE A 135 -9.98 5.29 -9.38
N VAL A 136 -10.36 4.14 -9.93
CA VAL A 136 -9.76 3.60 -11.16
C VAL A 136 -10.00 4.54 -12.33
N THR A 137 -11.21 5.07 -12.49
CA THR A 137 -11.52 6.01 -13.57
C THR A 137 -10.69 7.29 -13.45
N ALA A 138 -10.60 7.87 -12.25
CA ALA A 138 -9.82 9.08 -12.01
C ALA A 138 -8.31 8.85 -12.23
N THR A 139 -7.80 7.70 -11.78
CA THR A 139 -6.38 7.33 -11.94
C THR A 139 -6.03 7.21 -13.42
N ARG A 140 -6.84 6.49 -14.20
CA ARG A 140 -6.63 6.35 -15.64
C ARG A 140 -6.68 7.69 -16.37
N GLN A 141 -7.63 8.56 -16.04
CA GLN A 141 -7.71 9.90 -16.64
C GLN A 141 -6.48 10.78 -16.38
N LYS A 142 -5.75 10.53 -15.29
CA LYS A 142 -4.58 11.32 -14.90
C LYS A 142 -3.27 10.79 -15.49
N TYR A 143 -3.18 9.48 -15.73
CA TYR A 143 -1.91 8.80 -16.05
C TYR A 143 -1.90 8.01 -17.38
N ASP A 144 -3.04 7.75 -18.02
CA ASP A 144 -3.13 7.25 -19.40
C ASP A 144 -3.16 8.40 -20.42
#